data_AF-Q0V5Y3-F1
#
_entry.id   AF-Q0V5Y3-F1
#
_cell.length_a   1.000
_cell.length_b   1.000
_cell.length_c   1.000
_cell.angle_alpha   90.00
_cell.angle_beta   90.00
_cell.angle_gamma   90.00
#
_symmetry.space_group_name_H-M   'P 1'
#
loop_
_entity.id
_entity.type
_entity.pdbx_description
1 polymer ?
#
loop_
_entity_poly.entity_id
_entity_poly.type
_entity_poly.pdbx_seq_one_letter_code
_entity_poly.pdbx_strand_id
1 'polypeptide(L)'
;MFRPAHFKLEALKHVEDTVLQKRLEYFTRLEHKYAQDYKLMFTLLSSAFSTSISNVGDEHLPWVFDSSNGFNGQRELRKGKTWLSWYLLAEGPDLFWQQWHSLPHDLPTTRNYIRDNAIEAFKNTPQKLSDHQRILASTLQEAVDEHALLKSEFEKSDPIRYFAKYAEHRLARADAGLPPAREILHHIPFFINFRCPEEVVQRHEALAEEREISRAMQTWPR
;
A
#
# COMPACT_ATOMS: atom_id res chain seq x y z
N MET A 1 26.84 19.80 23.85
CA MET A 1 25.91 20.65 23.08
C MET A 1 24.70 19.79 22.70
N PHE A 2 23.58 19.92 23.41
CA PHE A 2 22.39 19.09 23.21
C PHE A 2 21.63 19.55 21.96
N ARG A 3 21.23 18.62 21.08
CA ARG A 3 20.44 18.93 19.86
C ARG A 3 18.99 18.49 20.06
N PRO A 4 18.03 19.41 20.27
CA PRO A 4 16.62 19.09 20.54
C PRO A 4 15.95 18.20 19.50
N ALA A 5 16.33 18.32 18.22
CA ALA A 5 15.81 17.50 17.13
C ALA A 5 16.13 16.00 17.28
N HIS A 6 17.29 15.66 17.85
CA HIS A 6 17.66 14.27 18.11
C HIS A 6 16.77 13.67 19.20
N PHE A 7 16.51 14.43 20.27
CA PHE A 7 15.63 13.99 21.35
C PHE A 7 14.19 13.78 20.85
N LYS A 8 13.68 14.67 19.99
CA LYS A 8 12.36 14.52 19.37
C LYS A 8 12.26 13.25 18.52
N LEU A 9 13.27 12.96 17.70
CA LEU A 9 13.28 11.75 16.86
C LEU A 9 13.32 10.47 17.71
N GLU A 10 14.17 10.42 18.73
CA GLU A 10 14.27 9.23 19.61
C GLU A 10 12.99 9.03 20.43
N ALA A 11 12.35 10.12 20.88
CA ALA A 11 11.03 10.02 21.52
C ALA A 11 9.97 9.45 20.57
N LEU A 12 9.95 9.86 19.30
CA LEU A 12 9.02 9.30 18.30
C LEU A 12 9.29 7.82 18.06
N LYS A 13 10.55 7.40 17.90
CA LYS A 13 10.88 5.97 17.75
C LYS A 13 10.44 5.16 18.97
N HIS A 14 10.64 5.67 20.17
CA HIS A 14 10.22 5.00 21.40
C HIS A 14 8.69 4.79 21.46
N VAL A 15 7.91 5.76 20.96
CA VAL A 15 6.46 5.60 20.81
C VAL A 15 6.13 4.46 19.85
N GLU A 16 6.79 4.42 18.68
CA GLU A 16 6.58 3.36 17.69
C GLU A 16 6.96 1.97 18.23
N ASP A 17 8.06 1.87 18.99
CA ASP A 17 8.49 0.63 19.65
C ASP A 17 7.43 0.15 20.66
N THR A 18 6.87 1.08 21.43
CA THR A 18 5.80 0.78 22.39
C THR A 18 4.54 0.28 21.66
N VAL A 19 4.20 0.86 20.51
CA VAL A 19 3.09 0.42 19.67
C VAL A 19 3.35 -1.00 19.14
N LEU A 20 4.54 -1.29 18.64
CA LEU A 20 4.92 -2.63 18.21
C LEU A 20 4.77 -3.64 19.34
N GLN A 21 5.32 -3.33 20.52
CA GLN A 21 5.26 -4.22 21.68
C GLN A 21 3.80 -4.57 22.03
N LYS A 22 2.91 -3.58 22.12
CA LYS A 22 1.49 -3.80 22.40
C LYS A 22 0.80 -4.64 21.32
N ARG A 23 1.14 -4.44 20.05
CA ARG A 23 0.61 -5.25 18.94
C ARG A 23 1.06 -6.70 19.04
N LEU A 24 2.34 -6.94 19.34
CA LEU A 24 2.87 -8.29 19.55
C LEU A 24 2.21 -8.98 20.75
N GLU A 25 2.07 -8.26 21.87
CA GLU A 25 1.36 -8.76 23.06
C GLU A 25 -0.10 -9.11 22.77
N TYR A 26 -0.78 -8.33 21.91
CA TYR A 26 -2.13 -8.65 21.46
C TYR A 26 -2.14 -9.90 20.57
N PHE A 27 -1.22 -10.00 19.60
CA PHE A 27 -1.14 -11.13 18.66
C PHE A 27 -0.90 -12.45 19.36
N THR A 28 -0.05 -12.48 20.39
CA THR A 28 0.20 -13.71 21.17
C THR A 28 -1.03 -14.22 21.92
N ARG A 29 -2.05 -13.37 22.13
CA ARG A 29 -3.33 -13.73 22.76
C ARG A 29 -4.42 -14.07 21.76
N LEU A 30 -4.23 -13.74 20.48
CA LEU A 30 -5.21 -14.08 19.45
C LEU A 30 -5.25 -15.59 19.24
N GLU A 31 -6.45 -16.12 19.03
CA GLU A 31 -6.57 -17.48 18.51
C GLU A 31 -5.90 -17.58 17.13
N HIS A 32 -5.29 -18.73 16.88
CA HIS A 32 -4.59 -19.07 15.64
C HIS A 32 -5.35 -18.67 14.38
N LYS A 33 -6.66 -18.96 14.35
CA LYS A 33 -7.54 -18.63 13.22
C LYS A 33 -7.57 -17.12 12.92
N TYR A 34 -7.58 -16.26 13.93
CA TYR A 34 -7.62 -14.81 13.71
C TYR A 34 -6.31 -14.28 13.14
N ALA A 35 -5.18 -14.94 13.42
CA ALA A 35 -3.90 -14.61 12.78
C ALA A 35 -3.93 -14.93 11.28
N GLN A 36 -4.53 -16.07 10.91
CA GLN A 36 -4.74 -16.46 9.51
C GLN A 36 -5.68 -15.49 8.80
N ASP A 37 -6.81 -15.15 9.42
CA ASP A 37 -7.77 -14.18 8.89
C ASP A 37 -7.12 -12.80 8.70
N TYR A 38 -6.29 -12.36 9.66
CA TYR A 38 -5.53 -11.13 9.54
C TYR A 38 -4.53 -11.19 8.38
N LYS A 39 -3.80 -12.28 8.20
CA LYS A 39 -2.86 -12.42 7.07
C LYS A 39 -3.57 -12.42 5.73
N LEU A 40 -4.70 -13.11 5.65
CA LEU A 40 -5.55 -13.12 4.46
C LEU A 40 -6.05 -11.71 4.15
N MET A 41 -6.60 -11.00 5.14
CA MET A 41 -7.05 -9.61 4.99
C MET A 41 -5.92 -8.73 4.46
N PHE A 42 -4.74 -8.77 5.09
CA PHE A 42 -3.60 -7.95 4.67
C PHE A 42 -3.11 -8.32 3.25
N THR A 43 -3.21 -9.60 2.88
CA THR A 43 -2.90 -10.08 1.53
C THR A 43 -3.89 -9.52 0.51
N LEU A 44 -5.20 -9.54 0.79
CA LEU A 44 -6.24 -8.98 -0.06
C LEU A 44 -6.12 -7.47 -0.20
N LEU A 45 -5.88 -6.76 0.91
CA LEU A 45 -5.67 -5.31 0.90
C LEU A 45 -4.46 -4.94 0.05
N SER A 46 -3.38 -5.74 0.08
CA SER A 46 -2.20 -5.50 -0.77
C SER A 46 -2.53 -5.47 -2.27
N SER A 47 -3.58 -6.17 -2.70
CA SER A 47 -4.01 -6.20 -4.10
C SER A 47 -4.66 -4.88 -4.55
N ALA A 48 -5.17 -4.06 -3.63
CA ALA A 48 -5.70 -2.74 -3.95
C ALA A 48 -4.60 -1.77 -4.44
N PHE A 49 -3.34 -2.02 -4.07
CA PHE A 49 -2.18 -1.21 -4.44
C PHE A 49 -1.62 -1.70 -5.77
N SER A 50 -2.16 -1.20 -6.89
CA SER A 50 -1.71 -1.61 -8.23
C SER A 50 -0.32 -1.04 -8.54
N THR A 51 0.61 -1.91 -8.93
CA THR A 51 1.98 -1.54 -9.32
C THR A 51 2.30 -1.90 -10.78
N SER A 52 1.38 -2.52 -11.53
CA SER A 52 1.65 -3.04 -12.87
C SER A 52 1.61 -1.96 -13.94
N ILE A 53 2.69 -1.79 -14.71
CA ILE A 53 2.78 -0.84 -15.83
C ILE A 53 1.63 -1.06 -16.84
N SER A 54 1.23 -2.31 -17.13
CA SER A 54 0.11 -2.61 -18.05
C SER A 54 -1.25 -2.07 -17.60
N ASN A 55 -1.45 -1.83 -16.30
CA ASN A 55 -2.67 -1.24 -15.74
C ASN A 55 -2.58 0.29 -15.65
N VAL A 56 -1.41 0.87 -15.94
CA VAL A 56 -1.14 2.27 -15.68
C VAL A 56 -0.42 2.99 -16.84
N GLY A 57 -0.03 2.32 -17.92
CA GLY A 57 0.62 2.87 -19.13
C GLY A 57 2.15 2.98 -19.06
N ASP A 58 2.80 3.02 -20.25
CA ASP A 58 4.26 3.10 -20.46
C ASP A 58 4.86 4.50 -20.26
N GLU A 59 4.00 5.52 -20.14
CA GLU A 59 4.37 6.94 -20.11
C GLU A 59 4.77 7.45 -18.72
N HIS A 60 5.01 6.52 -17.77
CA HIS A 60 5.00 6.86 -16.36
C HIS A 60 6.08 6.10 -15.57
N LEU A 61 6.83 6.83 -14.75
CA LEU A 61 7.79 6.22 -13.84
C LEU A 61 7.05 5.45 -12.71
N PRO A 62 7.47 4.23 -12.37
CA PRO A 62 6.84 3.44 -11.31
C PRO A 62 7.12 4.10 -9.96
N TRP A 63 6.06 4.55 -9.25
CA TRP A 63 6.23 5.00 -7.88
C TRP A 63 6.12 3.83 -6.90
N VAL A 64 7.15 3.80 -6.06
CA VAL A 64 7.58 2.83 -5.07
C VAL A 64 7.38 3.50 -3.72
N PHE A 65 6.94 2.81 -2.66
CA PHE A 65 7.52 3.16 -1.35
C PHE A 65 8.47 2.06 -0.89
N ASP A 66 9.70 2.53 -0.66
CA ASP A 66 10.91 1.98 -0.04
C ASP A 66 11.68 0.81 -0.62
N SER A 67 11.19 0.14 -1.65
CA SER A 67 12.03 -0.82 -2.37
C SER A 67 11.98 -0.53 -3.85
N SER A 68 13.13 -0.26 -4.47
CA SER A 68 13.33 -0.13 -5.91
C SER A 68 12.89 -1.37 -6.73
N ASN A 69 12.19 -2.32 -6.11
CA ASN A 69 11.83 -3.65 -6.59
C ASN A 69 10.62 -3.67 -7.54
N GLY A 70 10.13 -2.51 -8.02
CA GLY A 70 9.15 -2.41 -9.11
C GLY A 70 7.90 -3.29 -8.94
N PHE A 71 7.69 -4.23 -9.87
CA PHE A 71 6.55 -5.15 -9.94
C PHE A 71 6.28 -5.97 -8.66
N ASN A 72 7.25 -6.09 -7.75
CA ASN A 72 7.10 -6.80 -6.48
C ASN A 72 6.54 -5.94 -5.33
N GLY A 73 6.12 -4.69 -5.56
CA GLY A 73 5.67 -3.78 -4.50
C GLY A 73 4.57 -4.35 -3.60
N GLN A 74 3.56 -5.01 -4.17
CA GLN A 74 2.51 -5.68 -3.38
C GLN A 74 3.07 -6.80 -2.48
N ARG A 75 4.06 -7.55 -2.98
CA ARG A 75 4.71 -8.62 -2.23
C ARG A 75 5.54 -8.08 -1.07
N GLU A 76 6.24 -6.97 -1.28
CA GLU A 76 7.04 -6.35 -0.22
C GLU A 76 6.14 -5.66 0.81
N LEU A 77 5.00 -5.09 0.41
CA LEU A 77 3.96 -4.62 1.32
C LEU A 77 3.49 -5.78 2.22
N ARG A 78 3.15 -6.95 1.65
CA ARG A 78 2.72 -8.15 2.42
C ARG A 78 3.75 -8.69 3.40
N LYS A 79 5.04 -8.44 3.14
CA LYS A 79 6.15 -8.85 4.01
C LYS A 79 6.50 -7.79 5.07
N GLY A 80 5.80 -6.65 5.08
CA GLY A 80 6.12 -5.57 6.02
C GLY A 80 7.37 -4.77 5.65
N LYS A 81 7.88 -4.89 4.42
CA LYS A 81 9.17 -4.28 4.05
C LYS A 81 9.06 -2.85 3.53
N THR A 82 7.85 -2.32 3.43
CA THR A 82 7.62 -0.94 3.01
C THR A 82 7.14 -0.12 4.20
N TRP A 83 7.44 1.17 4.21
CA TRP A 83 6.87 2.07 5.21
C TRP A 83 5.34 2.07 5.17
N LEU A 84 4.78 1.93 3.98
CA LEU A 84 3.33 1.85 3.76
C LEU A 84 2.71 0.70 4.57
N SER A 85 3.41 -0.42 4.77
CA SER A 85 2.93 -1.50 5.63
C SER A 85 2.68 -1.01 7.06
N TRP A 86 3.57 -0.19 7.62
CA TRP A 86 3.39 0.37 8.96
C TRP A 86 2.29 1.42 9.00
N TYR A 87 2.24 2.29 7.98
CA TYR A 87 1.22 3.32 7.84
C TYR A 87 -0.20 2.74 7.82
N LEU A 88 -0.46 1.71 6.99
CA LEU A 88 -1.76 1.05 6.93
C LEU A 88 -2.19 0.47 8.28
N LEU A 89 -1.24 0.02 9.09
CA LEU A 89 -1.52 -0.49 10.42
C LEU A 89 -1.79 0.62 11.44
N ALA A 90 -1.13 1.77 11.29
CA ALA A 90 -1.34 2.93 12.14
C ALA A 90 -2.73 3.56 11.89
N GLU A 91 -3.10 3.72 10.62
CA GLU A 91 -4.41 4.27 10.22
C GLU A 91 -5.55 3.26 10.40
N GLY A 92 -5.27 1.98 10.17
CA GLY A 92 -6.25 0.91 10.33
C GLY A 92 -7.29 0.80 9.20
N PRO A 93 -8.33 -0.03 9.39
CA PRO A 93 -9.32 -0.35 8.36
C PRO A 93 -10.20 0.83 7.96
N ASP A 94 -10.32 1.85 8.83
CA ASP A 94 -11.12 3.04 8.57
C ASP A 94 -10.66 3.76 7.30
N LEU A 95 -9.36 3.74 7.02
CA LEU A 95 -8.77 4.28 5.79
C LEU A 95 -9.46 3.75 4.52
N PHE A 96 -9.72 2.44 4.49
CA PHE A 96 -10.39 1.76 3.40
C PHE A 96 -11.89 2.00 3.40
N TRP A 97 -12.51 2.00 4.58
CA TRP A 97 -13.93 2.31 4.72
C TRP A 97 -14.28 3.72 4.24
N GLN A 98 -13.40 4.69 4.49
CA GLN A 98 -13.55 6.05 3.99
C GLN A 98 -13.56 6.08 2.46
N GLN A 99 -12.51 5.59 1.80
CA GLN A 99 -12.44 5.67 0.34
C GLN A 99 -13.47 4.79 -0.37
N TRP A 100 -13.74 3.59 0.14
CA TRP A 100 -14.56 2.62 -0.58
C TRP A 100 -16.05 2.71 -0.27
N HIS A 101 -16.44 3.31 0.84
CA HIS A 101 -17.84 3.34 1.24
C HIS A 101 -18.35 4.71 1.63
N SER A 102 -17.63 5.41 2.51
CA SER A 102 -18.17 6.63 3.15
C SER A 102 -18.05 7.87 2.26
N LEU A 103 -16.96 7.97 1.50
CA LEU A 103 -16.68 9.15 0.68
C LEU A 103 -17.31 9.01 -0.71
N PRO A 104 -17.84 10.11 -1.28
CA PRO A 104 -18.38 10.13 -2.63
C PRO A 104 -17.27 9.82 -3.64
N HIS A 105 -17.43 8.77 -4.44
CA HIS A 105 -16.41 8.29 -5.39
C HIS A 105 -16.34 9.12 -6.68
N ASP A 106 -17.38 9.90 -6.95
CA ASP A 106 -17.52 10.82 -8.09
C ASP A 106 -16.77 12.13 -7.89
N LEU A 107 -16.44 12.50 -6.64
CA LEU A 107 -15.66 13.71 -6.38
C LEU A 107 -14.15 13.48 -6.56
N PRO A 108 -13.45 14.37 -7.31
CA PRO A 108 -12.01 14.23 -7.53
C PRO A 108 -11.18 14.21 -6.24
N THR A 109 -11.60 14.95 -5.22
CA THR A 109 -10.88 15.13 -3.94
C THR A 109 -10.87 13.89 -3.05
N THR A 110 -11.80 12.96 -3.26
CA THR A 110 -11.98 11.75 -2.45
C THR A 110 -11.64 10.49 -3.24
N ARG A 111 -11.56 10.58 -4.57
CA ARG A 111 -11.24 9.49 -5.48
C ARG A 111 -9.93 8.76 -5.14
N ASN A 112 -8.94 9.48 -4.62
CA ASN A 112 -7.63 8.94 -4.25
C ASN A 112 -7.29 9.21 -2.78
N TYR A 113 -8.29 9.25 -1.91
CA TYR A 113 -8.16 9.57 -0.49
C TYR A 113 -6.99 8.87 0.22
N ILE A 114 -6.87 7.55 0.04
CA ILE A 114 -5.81 6.75 0.71
C ILE A 114 -4.43 7.13 0.18
N ARG A 115 -4.30 7.37 -1.13
CA ARG A 115 -3.05 7.82 -1.74
C ARG A 115 -2.65 9.16 -1.13
N ASP A 116 -3.57 10.13 -1.18
CA ASP A 116 -3.26 11.52 -0.83
C ASP A 116 -2.84 11.62 0.63
N ASN A 117 -3.56 10.96 1.53
CA ASN A 117 -3.20 10.90 2.95
C ASN A 117 -1.84 10.21 3.18
N ALA A 118 -1.57 9.11 2.48
CA ALA A 118 -0.30 8.41 2.61
C ALA A 118 0.88 9.25 2.11
N ILE A 119 0.71 9.98 1.01
CA ILE A 119 1.73 10.91 0.47
C ILE A 119 2.01 12.03 1.47
N GLU A 120 0.96 12.65 1.99
CA GLU A 120 1.08 13.73 2.97
C GLU A 120 1.78 13.23 4.24
N ALA A 121 1.35 12.08 4.77
CA ALA A 121 1.97 11.47 5.95
C ALA A 121 3.45 11.13 5.71
N PHE A 122 3.79 10.58 4.55
CA PHE A 122 5.19 10.27 4.22
C PHE A 122 6.06 11.52 4.12
N LYS A 123 5.60 12.56 3.42
CA LYS A 123 6.31 13.85 3.28
C LYS A 123 6.60 14.50 4.64
N ASN A 124 5.71 14.30 5.61
CA ASN A 124 5.84 14.82 6.97
C ASN A 124 6.60 13.89 7.93
N THR A 125 6.95 12.67 7.51
CA THR A 125 7.66 11.70 8.35
C THR A 125 9.17 11.83 8.14
N PRO A 126 9.98 12.09 9.19
CA PRO A 126 11.43 12.12 9.06
C PRO A 126 11.98 10.79 8.50
N GLN A 127 12.92 10.84 7.55
CA GLN A 127 13.46 9.64 6.91
C GLN A 127 13.95 8.57 7.91
N LYS A 128 14.65 8.99 8.97
CA LYS A 128 15.13 8.06 10.00
C LYS A 128 14.01 7.38 10.80
N LEU A 129 12.84 8.03 10.89
CA LEU A 129 11.65 7.44 11.50
C LEU A 129 10.96 6.48 10.54
N SER A 130 10.85 6.84 9.25
CA SER A 130 10.27 5.92 8.27
C SER A 130 11.11 4.65 8.13
N ASP A 131 12.45 4.78 8.09
CA ASP A 131 13.38 3.63 8.10
C ASP A 131 13.17 2.74 9.33
N HIS A 132 12.95 3.32 10.51
CA HIS A 132 12.66 2.61 11.74
C HIS A 132 11.32 1.87 11.66
N GLN A 133 10.26 2.55 11.23
CA GLN A 133 8.92 1.98 11.05
C GLN A 133 8.91 0.80 10.07
N ARG A 134 9.80 0.77 9.07
CA ARG A 134 9.98 -0.40 8.18
C ARG A 134 10.45 -1.63 8.93
N ILE A 135 11.41 -1.47 9.83
CA ILE A 135 11.90 -2.58 10.66
C ILE A 135 10.74 -3.11 11.50
N LEU A 136 10.00 -2.21 12.16
CA LEU A 136 8.86 -2.60 13.00
C LEU A 136 7.76 -3.32 12.21
N ALA A 137 7.46 -2.87 10.99
CA ALA A 137 6.50 -3.55 10.11
C ALA A 137 6.96 -4.95 9.71
N SER A 138 8.24 -5.13 9.35
CA SER A 138 8.81 -6.44 9.04
C SER A 138 8.72 -7.36 10.25
N THR A 139 9.14 -6.89 11.42
CA THR A 139 9.09 -7.65 12.69
C THR A 139 7.66 -8.10 13.03
N LEU A 140 6.67 -7.21 12.88
CA LEU A 140 5.28 -7.59 13.12
C LEU A 140 4.80 -8.63 12.11
N GLN A 141 5.09 -8.47 10.82
CA GLN A 141 4.66 -9.43 9.80
C GLN A 141 5.32 -10.80 9.99
N GLU A 142 6.57 -10.85 10.42
CA GLU A 142 7.25 -12.10 10.77
C GLU A 142 6.54 -12.80 11.94
N ALA A 143 6.21 -12.07 13.01
CA ALA A 143 5.46 -12.62 14.14
C ALA A 143 4.05 -13.11 13.74
N VAL A 144 3.37 -12.39 12.85
CA VAL A 144 2.08 -12.81 12.28
C VAL A 144 2.24 -14.09 11.46
N ASP A 145 3.27 -14.17 10.62
CA ASP A 145 3.52 -15.34 9.77
C ASP A 145 3.81 -16.60 10.60
N GLU A 146 4.54 -16.44 11.70
CA GLU A 146 4.80 -17.49 12.68
C GLU A 146 3.52 -17.91 13.40
N HIS A 147 2.76 -16.95 13.94
CA HIS A 147 1.53 -17.25 14.68
C HIS A 147 0.44 -17.84 13.78
N ALA A 148 0.37 -17.43 12.51
CA ALA A 148 -0.56 -17.98 11.51
C ALA A 148 -0.09 -19.32 10.91
N LEU A 149 1.07 -19.82 11.33
CA LEU A 149 1.70 -21.06 10.84
C LEU A 149 1.79 -21.12 9.31
N LEU A 150 2.14 -20.02 8.64
CA LEU A 150 2.09 -19.95 7.17
C LEU A 150 2.95 -21.01 6.47
N LYS A 151 4.02 -21.48 7.10
CA LYS A 151 4.87 -22.53 6.52
C LYS A 151 4.15 -23.88 6.42
N SER A 152 3.25 -24.19 7.34
CA SER A 152 2.50 -25.46 7.38
C SER A 152 1.04 -25.33 6.97
N GLU A 153 0.45 -24.14 7.10
CA GLU A 153 -0.99 -23.89 6.90
C GLU A 153 -1.26 -22.74 5.92
N PHE A 154 -0.36 -22.50 4.94
CA PHE A 154 -0.51 -21.43 3.94
C PHE A 154 -1.90 -21.35 3.32
N GLU A 155 -2.50 -22.51 3.01
CA GLU A 155 -3.81 -22.58 2.35
C GLU A 155 -4.95 -21.95 3.17
N LYS A 156 -4.79 -21.75 4.48
CA LYS A 156 -5.78 -21.07 5.33
C LYS A 156 -5.75 -19.55 5.14
N SER A 157 -4.61 -19.03 4.69
CA SER A 157 -4.38 -17.60 4.42
C SER A 157 -4.31 -17.28 2.92
N ASP A 158 -4.60 -18.25 2.06
CA ASP A 158 -4.50 -18.12 0.60
C ASP A 158 -5.77 -17.50 -0.01
N PRO A 159 -5.69 -16.29 -0.62
CA PRO A 159 -6.83 -15.66 -1.26
C PRO A 159 -7.34 -16.42 -2.49
N ILE A 160 -6.52 -17.26 -3.14
CA ILE A 160 -6.91 -18.00 -4.35
C ILE A 160 -8.16 -18.85 -4.11
N ARG A 161 -8.31 -19.42 -2.90
CA ARG A 161 -9.50 -20.20 -2.53
C ARG A 161 -10.79 -19.41 -2.62
N TYR A 162 -10.77 -18.13 -2.27
CA TYR A 162 -11.95 -17.27 -2.35
C TYR A 162 -12.30 -16.97 -3.81
N PHE A 163 -11.29 -16.67 -4.63
CA PHE A 163 -11.50 -16.44 -6.05
C PHE A 163 -11.98 -17.69 -6.78
N ALA A 164 -11.43 -18.86 -6.47
CA ALA A 164 -11.87 -20.14 -7.03
C ALA A 164 -13.34 -20.43 -6.69
N LYS A 165 -13.71 -20.32 -5.40
CA LYS A 165 -15.12 -20.47 -4.97
C LYS A 165 -16.06 -19.48 -5.65
N TYR A 166 -15.62 -18.23 -5.82
CA TYR A 166 -16.40 -17.21 -6.52
C TYR A 166 -16.58 -17.55 -8.01
N ALA A 167 -15.52 -18.04 -8.67
CA ALA A 167 -15.57 -18.48 -10.05
C ALA A 167 -16.50 -19.70 -10.23
N GLU A 168 -16.41 -20.71 -9.36
CA GLU A 168 -17.31 -21.86 -9.34
C GLU A 168 -18.77 -21.44 -9.20
N HIS A 169 -19.07 -20.54 -8.26
CA HIS A 169 -20.42 -20.01 -8.08
C HIS A 169 -20.93 -19.27 -9.31
N ARG A 170 -20.07 -18.46 -9.96
CA ARG A 170 -20.43 -17.78 -11.22
C ARG A 170 -20.76 -18.78 -12.34
N LEU A 171 -19.96 -19.83 -12.50
CA LEU A 171 -20.18 -20.87 -13.50
C LEU A 171 -21.47 -21.64 -13.23
N ALA A 172 -21.68 -22.10 -12.00
CA ALA A 172 -22.90 -22.82 -11.61
C ALA A 172 -24.18 -22.02 -11.86
N ARG A 173 -24.15 -20.69 -11.67
CA ARG A 173 -25.27 -19.81 -12.01
C ARG A 173 -25.52 -19.75 -13.51
N ALA A 174 -24.46 -19.62 -14.31
CA ALA A 174 -24.57 -19.59 -15.76
C ALA A 174 -25.16 -20.90 -16.30
N ASP A 175 -24.69 -22.05 -15.79
CA ASP A 175 -25.21 -23.38 -16.16
C ASP A 175 -26.68 -23.56 -15.77
N ALA A 176 -27.10 -22.96 -14.66
CA ALA A 176 -28.50 -22.95 -14.21
C ALA A 176 -29.39 -21.93 -14.96
N GLY A 177 -28.84 -21.19 -15.94
CA GLY A 177 -29.58 -20.14 -16.66
C GLY A 177 -29.95 -18.93 -15.78
N LEU A 178 -29.30 -18.76 -14.63
CA LEU A 178 -29.53 -17.65 -13.73
C LEU A 178 -28.74 -16.42 -14.17
N PRO A 179 -29.27 -15.19 -13.94
CA PRO A 179 -28.52 -13.98 -14.24
C PRO A 179 -27.23 -13.90 -13.40
N PRO A 180 -26.20 -13.17 -13.87
CA PRO A 180 -25.00 -12.90 -13.08
C PRO A 180 -25.34 -12.36 -11.68
N ALA A 181 -24.49 -12.66 -10.70
CA ALA A 181 -24.62 -12.04 -9.39
C ALA A 181 -24.55 -10.51 -9.54
N ARG A 182 -25.45 -9.79 -8.88
CA ARG A 182 -25.45 -8.34 -8.92
C ARG A 182 -24.20 -7.83 -8.19
N GLU A 183 -23.26 -7.26 -8.95
CA GLU A 183 -22.07 -6.60 -8.41
C GLU A 183 -22.47 -5.26 -7.77
N ILE A 184 -22.53 -5.22 -6.44
CA ILE A 184 -22.97 -4.01 -5.71
C ILE A 184 -21.84 -2.98 -5.52
N LEU A 185 -20.59 -3.36 -5.76
CA LEU A 185 -19.41 -2.50 -5.54
C LEU A 185 -18.72 -2.05 -6.84
N HIS A 186 -19.36 -2.22 -8.01
CA HIS A 186 -18.75 -1.89 -9.31
C HIS A 186 -18.41 -0.40 -9.47
N HIS A 187 -19.12 0.48 -8.74
CA HIS A 187 -18.91 1.92 -8.75
C HIS A 187 -17.79 2.36 -7.80
N ILE A 188 -17.35 1.47 -6.91
CA ILE A 188 -16.35 1.78 -5.90
C ILE A 188 -14.96 1.56 -6.51
N PRO A 189 -14.07 2.57 -6.48
CA PRO A 189 -12.71 2.42 -6.96
C PRO A 189 -11.93 1.52 -6.00
N PHE A 190 -11.95 0.22 -6.28
CA PHE A 190 -11.26 -0.80 -5.48
C PHE A 190 -9.74 -0.67 -5.55
N PHE A 191 -9.22 -0.13 -6.65
CA PHE A 191 -7.81 0.14 -6.82
C PHE A 191 -7.44 1.52 -6.28
N ILE A 192 -6.41 1.56 -5.44
CA ILE A 192 -5.79 2.80 -4.98
C ILE A 192 -4.68 3.11 -5.97
N ASN A 193 -4.90 4.10 -6.83
CA ASN A 193 -3.90 4.53 -7.80
C ASN A 193 -2.97 5.55 -7.15
N PHE A 194 -1.72 5.17 -6.91
CA PHE A 194 -0.72 6.03 -6.24
C PHE A 194 0.00 7.05 -7.15
N ARG A 195 -0.49 7.35 -8.36
CA ARG A 195 0.16 8.33 -9.26
C ARG A 195 -0.40 9.74 -9.13
N CYS A 196 0.47 10.76 -9.06
CA CYS A 196 0.11 12.18 -9.04
C CYS A 196 0.21 12.80 -10.46
N PRO A 197 -0.87 13.33 -11.06
CA PRO A 197 -0.83 14.01 -12.36
C PRO A 197 -0.07 15.34 -12.35
N GLU A 198 -0.14 16.13 -11.28
CA GLU A 198 0.43 17.49 -11.24
C GLU A 198 1.96 17.51 -11.12
N GLU A 199 2.56 16.58 -10.37
CA GLU A 199 4.04 16.44 -10.28
C GLU A 199 4.66 16.02 -11.64
N VAL A 200 3.86 15.47 -12.55
CA VAL A 200 4.28 15.10 -13.91
C VAL A 200 4.34 16.31 -14.83
N VAL A 201 3.36 17.22 -14.75
CA VAL A 201 3.35 18.46 -15.56
C VAL A 201 4.59 19.30 -15.25
N GLN A 202 4.88 19.50 -13.96
CA GLN A 202 6.03 20.29 -13.51
C GLN A 202 7.38 19.70 -13.99
N ARG A 203 7.51 18.37 -14.02
CA ARG A 203 8.73 17.72 -14.49
C ARG A 203 8.87 17.71 -16.01
N HIS A 204 7.75 17.66 -16.74
CA HIS A 204 7.74 17.77 -18.19
C HIS A 204 8.17 19.16 -18.64
N GLU A 205 7.71 20.20 -17.94
CA GLU A 205 8.12 21.59 -18.14
C GLU A 205 9.62 21.76 -17.87
N ALA A 206 10.13 21.25 -16.73
CA ALA A 206 11.55 21.32 -16.40
C ALA A 206 12.46 20.59 -17.41
N LEU A 207 12.05 19.43 -17.92
CA LEU A 207 12.81 18.68 -18.93
C LEU A 207 12.74 19.32 -20.32
N ALA A 208 11.66 20.03 -20.65
CA ALA A 208 11.58 20.82 -21.87
C ALA A 208 12.57 22.00 -21.81
N GLU A 209 12.62 22.69 -20.67
CA GLU A 209 13.60 23.75 -20.39
C GLU A 209 15.04 23.24 -20.51
N GLU A 210 15.39 22.11 -19.89
CA GLU A 210 16.73 21.51 -19.99
C GLU A 210 17.11 21.14 -21.43
N ARG A 211 16.15 20.65 -22.23
CA ARG A 211 16.38 20.31 -23.65
C ARG A 211 16.57 21.54 -24.52
N GLU A 212 15.86 22.62 -24.24
CA GLU A 212 16.05 23.90 -24.93
C GLU A 212 17.40 24.52 -24.59
N ILE A 213 17.79 24.51 -23.32
CA ILE A 213 19.13 24.95 -22.87
C ILE A 213 20.22 24.11 -23.55
N SER A 214 20.07 22.78 -23.56
CA SER A 214 21.05 21.88 -24.19
C SER A 214 21.16 22.09 -25.70
N ARG A 215 20.04 22.36 -26.39
CA ARG A 215 20.04 22.68 -27.83
C ARG A 215 20.70 24.03 -28.10
N ALA A 216 20.40 25.05 -27.30
CA ALA A 216 21.01 26.37 -27.42
C ALA A 216 22.54 26.31 -27.21
N MET A 217 23.02 25.49 -26.28
CA MET A 217 24.45 25.27 -26.04
C MET A 217 25.14 24.49 -27.18
N GLN A 218 24.42 23.65 -27.93
CA GLN A 218 24.96 22.93 -29.09
C GLN A 218 24.97 23.76 -30.38
N THR A 219 24.10 24.77 -30.50
CA THR A 219 24.03 25.67 -31.66
C THR A 219 24.95 26.89 -31.55
N TRP A 220 25.66 27.06 -30.43
CA TRP A 220 26.62 28.17 -30.30
C TRP A 220 27.83 27.91 -31.21
N PRO A 221 28.06 28.74 -32.25
CA PRO A 221 29.23 28.58 -33.08
C PRO A 221 30.47 28.88 -32.25
N ARG A 222 31.48 28.02 -32.34
CA ARG A 222 32.85 28.38 -31.96
C ARG A 222 33.41 29.43 -32.92
#